data_AF-A0A8H4UYN2-F1
#
_entry.id   AF-A0A8H4UYN2-F1
#
_cell.length_a   1.000
_cell.length_b   1.000
_cell.length_c   1.000
_cell.angle_alpha   90.00
_cell.angle_beta   90.00
_cell.angle_gamma   90.00
#
_symmetry.space_group_name_H-M   'P 1'
#
loop_
_entity.id
_entity.type
_entity.pdbx_description
1 polymer ?
#
loop_
_entity_poly.entity_id
_entity_poly.type
_entity_poly.pdbx_seq_one_letter_code
_entity_poly.pdbx_strand_id
1 'polypeptide(L)'
;MSLLDERVFGISDNLSDDERSFVSRVSSTPEFGFTIGSTKSVLQCISSITIAGRKMKTEHSQQAADVLRGGLLSTIMSCLEKCKEEITYNNFQDSEIGSFDDHTDQSQILANHQKQAFISATYIYLYRVLFDLPPHSVRQYVSEVLLRISAFHSASHGNLSIWPAFIAAVEAYTPEDMALARGWLRRTTMFGIGSRLYVRILVEEVWKRRDETATKLGIDKGLIPIDWRVIMKELDMDILLI
;
A
#
# COMPACT_ATOMS: atom_id res chain seq x y z
N MET A 1 17.47 36.66 -3.01
CA MET A 1 16.91 35.60 -2.15
C MET A 1 15.44 35.49 -2.52
N SER A 2 14.99 34.29 -2.89
CA SER A 2 13.73 33.95 -3.57
C SER A 2 13.72 34.15 -5.09
N LEU A 3 13.86 33.04 -5.82
CA LEU A 3 13.33 32.73 -7.16
C LEU A 3 13.92 31.41 -7.67
N LEU A 4 13.69 30.31 -6.94
CA LEU A 4 13.96 28.94 -7.43
C LEU A 4 13.04 27.97 -6.66
N ASP A 5 11.75 27.92 -7.00
CA ASP A 5 10.88 26.85 -6.47
C ASP A 5 9.72 26.42 -7.40
N GLU A 6 9.91 26.44 -8.72
CA GLU A 6 8.85 26.03 -9.66
C GLU A 6 9.31 25.10 -10.82
N ARG A 7 10.47 24.46 -10.73
CA ARG A 7 10.99 23.62 -11.86
C ARG A 7 11.29 22.16 -11.53
N VAL A 8 10.58 21.54 -10.59
CA VAL A 8 10.74 20.10 -10.30
C VAL A 8 9.53 19.24 -10.71
N PHE A 9 8.41 19.85 -11.10
CA PHE A 9 7.21 19.11 -11.50
C PHE A 9 7.06 19.01 -13.02
N GLY A 10 7.80 18.08 -13.62
CA GLY A 10 7.46 17.52 -14.93
C GLY A 10 6.30 16.53 -14.79
N ILE A 11 5.09 17.03 -14.57
CA ILE A 11 3.86 16.34 -14.92
C ILE A 11 3.69 16.56 -16.43
N SER A 12 3.51 15.49 -17.20
CA SER A 12 3.22 15.57 -18.62
C SER A 12 1.99 16.46 -18.84
N ASP A 13 2.19 17.63 -19.44
CA ASP A 13 1.16 18.63 -19.77
C ASP A 13 0.23 18.12 -20.88
N ASN A 14 -0.76 17.29 -20.53
CA ASN A 14 -1.89 16.96 -21.42
C ASN A 14 -3.13 16.55 -20.61
N LEU A 15 -3.55 17.39 -19.67
CA LEU A 15 -4.88 17.31 -19.05
C LEU A 15 -5.53 18.68 -19.22
N SER A 16 -6.76 18.69 -19.74
CA SER A 16 -7.53 19.91 -19.96
C SER A 16 -7.81 20.63 -18.62
N ASP A 17 -7.96 21.95 -18.67
CA ASP A 17 -8.18 22.76 -17.44
C ASP A 17 -9.45 22.35 -16.67
N ASP A 18 -10.45 21.82 -17.38
CA ASP A 18 -11.66 21.27 -16.78
C ASP A 18 -11.40 19.96 -16.01
N GLU A 19 -10.49 19.11 -16.48
CA GLU A 19 -10.10 17.88 -15.79
C GLU A 19 -9.25 18.17 -14.55
N ARG A 20 -8.37 19.17 -14.59
CA ARG A 20 -7.62 19.65 -13.40
C ARG A 20 -8.58 20.23 -12.35
N SER A 21 -9.55 21.01 -12.78
CA SER A 21 -10.62 21.57 -11.95
C SER A 21 -11.49 20.47 -11.31
N PHE A 22 -11.86 19.46 -12.08
CA PHE A 22 -12.65 18.32 -11.59
C PHE A 22 -11.87 17.45 -10.61
N VAL A 23 -10.63 17.06 -10.94
CA VAL A 23 -9.74 16.31 -10.03
C VAL A 23 -9.48 17.10 -8.75
N SER A 24 -9.30 18.41 -8.84
CA SER A 24 -9.16 19.30 -7.68
C SER A 24 -10.41 19.30 -6.79
N ARG A 25 -11.60 19.46 -7.38
CA ARG A 25 -12.88 19.49 -6.65
C ARG A 25 -13.26 18.14 -6.04
N VAL A 26 -12.96 17.07 -6.75
CA VAL A 26 -13.17 15.70 -6.28
C VAL A 26 -12.18 15.38 -5.15
N SER A 27 -10.91 15.73 -5.32
CA SER A 27 -9.86 15.55 -4.30
C SER A 27 -9.98 16.49 -3.09
N SER A 28 -10.89 17.48 -3.11
CA SER A 28 -11.21 18.33 -1.96
C SER A 28 -12.37 17.81 -1.12
N THR A 29 -13.07 16.76 -1.57
CA THR A 29 -14.10 16.12 -0.74
C THR A 29 -13.43 15.21 0.30
N PRO A 30 -13.76 15.35 1.59
CA PRO A 30 -13.23 14.48 2.67
C PRO A 30 -13.50 12.99 2.41
N GLU A 31 -14.56 12.71 1.65
CA GLU A 31 -15.06 11.37 1.33
C GLU A 31 -14.47 10.77 0.05
N PHE A 32 -13.69 11.52 -0.75
CA PHE A 32 -13.09 10.95 -1.97
C PHE A 32 -12.12 9.81 -1.67
N GLY A 33 -11.53 9.85 -0.47
CA GLY A 33 -10.73 8.74 0.04
C GLY A 33 -11.55 7.53 0.48
N PHE A 34 -12.85 7.69 0.73
CA PHE A 34 -13.72 6.62 1.25
C PHE A 34 -14.10 5.59 0.19
N THR A 35 -14.17 5.97 -1.09
CA THR A 35 -14.47 5.06 -2.21
C THR A 35 -13.31 4.12 -2.57
N ILE A 36 -12.07 4.52 -2.28
CA ILE A 36 -10.85 3.69 -2.42
C ILE A 36 -10.38 3.18 -1.04
N GLY A 37 -10.89 3.77 0.04
CA GLY A 37 -10.58 3.49 1.45
C GLY A 37 -9.24 3.98 1.96
N SER A 38 -8.65 5.00 1.32
CA SER A 38 -7.41 5.64 1.73
C SER A 38 -7.53 7.15 1.69
N THR A 39 -6.80 7.85 2.55
CA THR A 39 -6.72 9.32 2.47
C THR A 39 -5.92 9.76 1.24
N LYS A 40 -6.20 10.98 0.76
CA LYS A 40 -5.47 11.62 -0.34
C LYS A 40 -3.96 11.68 -0.08
N SER A 41 -3.57 11.98 1.16
CA SER A 41 -2.18 12.07 1.60
C SER A 41 -1.42 10.74 1.44
N VAL A 42 -2.07 9.62 1.80
CA VAL A 42 -1.47 8.28 1.62
C VAL A 42 -1.37 7.91 0.15
N LEU A 43 -2.39 8.21 -0.67
CA LEU A 43 -2.33 7.97 -2.11
C LEU A 43 -1.23 8.80 -2.80
N GLN A 44 -1.03 10.05 -2.34
CA GLN A 44 0.08 10.89 -2.79
C GLN A 44 1.42 10.25 -2.43
N CYS A 45 1.59 9.72 -1.23
CA CYS A 45 2.80 8.97 -0.86
C CYS A 45 3.06 7.79 -1.80
N ILE A 46 2.05 6.96 -2.08
CA ILE A 46 2.18 5.82 -3.00
C ILE A 46 2.62 6.26 -4.40
N SER A 47 2.03 7.35 -4.91
CA SER A 47 2.40 7.94 -6.19
C SER A 47 3.85 8.42 -6.19
N SER A 48 4.25 9.18 -5.17
CA SER A 48 5.62 9.69 -5.02
C SER A 48 6.65 8.57 -4.93
N ILE A 49 6.36 7.49 -4.18
CA ILE A 49 7.22 6.28 -4.12
C ILE A 49 7.38 5.67 -5.51
N THR A 50 6.28 5.54 -6.25
CA THR A 50 6.28 4.93 -7.59
C THR A 50 7.10 5.76 -8.57
N ILE A 51 6.92 7.09 -8.59
CA ILE A 51 7.67 8.00 -9.46
C ILE A 51 9.16 7.95 -9.12
N ALA A 52 9.51 8.02 -7.84
CA ALA A 52 10.90 7.96 -7.41
C ALA A 52 11.54 6.61 -7.75
N GLY A 53 10.88 5.49 -7.46
CA GLY A 53 11.38 4.16 -7.80
C GLY A 53 11.66 4.00 -9.31
N ARG A 54 10.83 4.60 -10.17
CA ARG A 54 11.08 4.63 -11.63
C ARG A 54 12.31 5.48 -11.98
N LYS A 55 12.40 6.70 -11.44
CA LYS A 55 13.54 7.61 -11.66
C LYS A 55 14.85 6.97 -11.21
N MET A 56 14.85 6.29 -10.07
CA MET A 56 16.05 5.63 -9.53
C MET A 56 16.50 4.44 -10.39
N LYS A 57 15.60 3.76 -11.09
CA LYS A 57 15.98 2.70 -12.04
C LYS A 57 16.62 3.25 -13.33
N THR A 58 16.37 4.52 -13.67
CA THR A 58 16.93 5.18 -14.85
C THR A 58 18.14 6.08 -14.54
N GLU A 59 18.35 6.43 -13.28
CA GLU A 59 19.42 7.32 -12.83
C GLU A 59 20.76 6.58 -12.75
N HIS A 60 21.78 7.08 -13.44
CA HIS A 60 23.11 6.48 -13.44
C HIS A 60 24.00 7.00 -12.29
N SER A 61 23.61 8.11 -11.65
CA SER A 61 24.34 8.70 -10.54
C SER A 61 23.82 8.22 -9.18
N GLN A 62 24.62 7.41 -8.48
CA GLN A 62 24.30 6.90 -7.15
C GLN A 62 24.08 8.03 -6.13
N GLN A 63 24.86 9.11 -6.20
CA GLN A 63 24.76 10.24 -5.28
C GLN A 63 23.45 11.02 -5.46
N ALA A 64 22.99 11.21 -6.70
CA ALA A 64 21.71 11.85 -6.98
C ALA A 64 20.54 10.99 -6.49
N ALA A 65 20.63 9.68 -6.67
CA ALA A 65 19.65 8.72 -6.19
C ALA A 65 19.54 8.74 -4.66
N ASP A 66 20.66 8.82 -3.92
CA ASP A 66 20.66 8.82 -2.46
C ASP A 66 20.09 10.13 -1.87
N VAL A 67 20.39 11.29 -2.46
CA VAL A 67 19.78 12.58 -2.06
C VAL A 67 18.27 12.58 -2.29
N LEU A 68 17.83 12.12 -3.47
CA LEU A 68 16.41 11.98 -3.79
C LEU A 68 15.70 11.04 -2.79
N ARG A 69 16.33 9.89 -2.50
CA ARG A 69 15.81 8.90 -1.54
C ARG A 69 15.66 9.50 -0.14
N GLY A 70 16.68 10.22 0.36
CA GLY A 70 16.67 10.82 1.69
C GLY A 70 15.60 11.90 1.87
N GLY A 71 15.48 12.84 0.93
CA GLY A 71 14.47 13.90 0.97
C GLY A 71 13.04 13.37 0.84
N LEU A 72 12.85 12.36 0.00
CA LEU A 72 11.55 11.72 -0.16
C LEU A 72 11.15 10.89 1.07
N LEU A 73 12.11 10.16 1.65
CA LEU A 73 11.89 9.36 2.85
C LEU A 73 11.34 10.22 3.99
N SER A 74 11.98 11.36 4.29
CA SER A 74 11.56 12.23 5.40
C SER A 74 10.15 12.79 5.18
N THR A 75 9.82 13.15 3.94
CA THR A 75 8.51 13.66 3.55
C THR A 75 7.42 12.61 3.71
N ILE A 76 7.65 11.39 3.21
CA ILE A 76 6.69 10.29 3.30
C ILE A 76 6.53 9.86 4.75
N MET A 77 7.63 9.70 5.50
CA MET A 77 7.58 9.31 6.92
C MET A 77 6.76 10.32 7.73
N SER A 78 7.01 11.62 7.56
CA SER A 78 6.24 12.67 8.24
C SER A 78 4.75 12.64 7.85
N CYS A 79 4.44 12.36 6.58
CA CYS A 79 3.07 12.24 6.12
C CYS A 79 2.34 11.03 6.72
N LEU A 80 2.99 9.87 6.74
CA LEU A 80 2.42 8.63 7.28
C LEU A 80 2.22 8.70 8.81
N GLU A 81 3.17 9.30 9.54
CA GLU A 81 3.01 9.48 10.99
C GLU A 81 1.83 10.43 11.31
N LYS A 82 1.68 11.55 10.59
CA LYS A 82 0.50 12.42 10.74
C LYS A 82 -0.81 11.66 10.49
N CYS A 83 -0.86 10.83 9.45
CA CYS A 83 -2.04 10.02 9.17
C CYS A 83 -2.35 9.00 10.29
N LYS A 84 -1.32 8.45 10.95
CA LYS A 84 -1.51 7.56 12.11
C LYS A 84 -2.01 8.31 13.34
N GLU A 85 -1.48 9.50 13.60
CA GLU A 85 -1.89 10.37 14.70
C GLU A 85 -3.37 10.76 14.55
N GLU A 86 -3.80 11.13 13.34
CA GLU A 86 -5.21 11.45 13.04
C GLU A 86 -6.16 10.28 13.37
N ILE A 87 -5.79 9.05 13.00
CA ILE A 87 -6.61 7.86 13.32
C ILE A 87 -6.68 7.64 14.84
N THR A 88 -5.55 7.81 15.52
CA THR A 88 -5.46 7.61 16.97
C THR A 88 -6.31 8.65 17.71
N TYR A 89 -6.22 9.91 17.32
CA TYR A 89 -6.98 11.01 17.91
C TYR A 89 -8.49 10.83 17.75
N ASN A 90 -8.95 10.42 16.56
CA ASN A 90 -10.37 10.17 16.30
C ASN A 90 -10.92 9.03 17.19
N ASN A 91 -10.15 7.97 17.43
CA ASN A 91 -10.57 6.88 18.33
C ASN A 91 -10.76 7.33 19.79
N PHE A 92 -9.96 8.31 20.26
CA PHE A 92 -10.07 8.83 21.62
C PHE A 92 -11.29 9.75 21.81
N GLN A 93 -11.61 10.60 20.83
CA GLN A 93 -12.78 11.49 20.93
C GLN A 93 -14.12 10.74 20.90
N ASP A 94 -14.22 9.67 20.11
CA ASP A 94 -15.44 8.85 20.04
C ASP A 94 -15.70 8.07 21.33
N SER A 95 -14.65 7.78 22.12
CA SER A 95 -14.76 7.08 23.40
C SER A 95 -15.31 7.95 24.55
N GLU A 96 -15.15 9.28 24.47
CA GLU A 96 -15.57 10.21 25.54
C GLU A 96 -16.97 10.80 25.32
N ILE A 97 -17.48 10.79 24.09
CA ILE A 97 -18.81 11.30 23.74
C ILE A 97 -19.70 10.10 23.44
N GLY A 98 -20.34 9.55 24.47
CA GLY A 98 -21.29 8.45 24.35
C GLY A 98 -22.44 8.79 23.39
N SER A 99 -22.29 8.45 22.12
CA SER A 99 -23.31 8.63 21.09
C SER A 99 -24.15 7.35 20.98
N PHE A 100 -25.46 7.51 20.95
CA PHE A 100 -26.47 6.45 21.02
C PHE A 100 -26.73 5.73 19.68
N ASP A 101 -25.85 5.88 18.68
CA ASP A 101 -26.07 5.36 17.32
C ASP A 101 -25.02 4.30 16.92
N ASP A 102 -25.34 3.04 17.25
CA ASP A 102 -24.54 1.82 17.08
C ASP A 102 -24.03 1.60 15.63
N HIS A 103 -24.75 2.13 14.63
CA HIS A 103 -24.38 1.98 13.22
C HIS A 103 -23.27 2.93 12.75
N THR A 104 -23.14 4.10 13.37
CA THR A 104 -22.14 5.11 13.00
C THR A 104 -20.75 4.72 13.53
N ASP A 105 -20.69 4.12 14.72
CA ASP A 105 -19.46 3.64 15.35
C ASP A 105 -18.84 2.46 14.58
N GLN A 106 -19.64 1.48 14.18
CA GLN A 106 -19.19 0.33 13.38
C GLN A 106 -18.57 0.75 12.04
N SER A 107 -19.18 1.71 11.33
CA SER A 107 -18.67 2.22 10.05
C SER A 107 -17.31 2.90 10.21
N GLN A 108 -17.14 3.67 11.29
CA GLN A 108 -15.90 4.36 11.60
C GLN A 108 -14.77 3.38 11.96
N ILE A 109 -15.06 2.34 12.75
CA ILE A 109 -14.12 1.26 13.07
C ILE A 109 -13.64 0.55 11.78
N LEU A 110 -14.57 0.23 10.88
CA LEU A 110 -14.24 -0.40 9.60
C LEU A 110 -13.38 0.52 8.72
N ALA A 111 -13.71 1.81 8.63
CA ALA A 111 -12.91 2.78 7.91
C ALA A 111 -11.50 2.90 8.51
N ASN A 112 -11.37 2.84 9.83
CA ASN A 112 -10.07 2.89 10.51
C ASN A 112 -9.20 1.65 10.22
N HIS A 113 -9.79 0.45 10.16
CA HIS A 113 -9.08 -0.75 9.71
C HIS A 113 -8.55 -0.58 8.28
N GLN A 114 -9.35 -0.04 7.37
CA GLN A 114 -8.92 0.18 5.98
C GLN A 114 -7.81 1.22 5.89
N LYS A 115 -7.95 2.37 6.58
CA LYS A 115 -6.91 3.42 6.62
C LYS A 115 -5.59 2.90 7.20
N GLN A 116 -5.63 2.15 8.30
CA GLN A 116 -4.43 1.55 8.90
C GLN A 116 -3.77 0.54 7.96
N ALA A 117 -4.56 -0.30 7.26
CA ALA A 117 -4.03 -1.21 6.26
C ALA A 117 -3.31 -0.46 5.12
N PHE A 118 -3.86 0.66 4.65
CA PHE A 118 -3.20 1.49 3.64
C PHE A 118 -1.90 2.12 4.11
N ILE A 119 -1.87 2.66 5.32
CA ILE A 119 -0.66 3.25 5.91
C ILE A 119 0.44 2.18 6.01
N SER A 120 0.14 1.03 6.63
CA SER A 120 1.13 -0.04 6.83
C SER A 120 1.59 -0.64 5.50
N ALA A 121 0.70 -0.82 4.53
CA ALA A 121 1.08 -1.23 3.17
C ALA A 121 1.95 -0.19 2.45
N THR A 122 1.75 1.11 2.73
CA THR A 122 2.60 2.17 2.18
C THR A 122 4.02 2.11 2.75
N TYR A 123 4.21 1.75 4.04
CA TYR A 123 5.55 1.47 4.57
C TYR A 123 6.20 0.28 3.87
N ILE A 124 5.48 -0.83 3.68
CA ILE A 124 5.99 -1.99 2.93
C ILE A 124 6.45 -1.54 1.53
N TYR A 125 5.58 -0.82 0.82
CA TYR A 125 5.84 -0.36 -0.54
C TYR A 125 7.04 0.59 -0.61
N LEU A 126 7.15 1.52 0.33
CA LEU A 126 8.30 2.42 0.47
C LEU A 126 9.61 1.66 0.61
N TYR A 127 9.68 0.73 1.58
CA TYR A 127 10.90 -0.03 1.86
C TYR A 127 11.27 -0.98 0.72
N ARG A 128 10.29 -1.62 0.10
CA ARG A 128 10.53 -2.53 -1.04
C ARG A 128 10.94 -1.76 -2.31
N VAL A 129 10.33 -0.61 -2.59
CA VAL A 129 10.58 0.11 -3.85
C VAL A 129 11.85 0.96 -3.81
N LEU A 130 12.11 1.65 -2.69
CA LEU A 130 13.24 2.58 -2.62
C LEU A 130 14.52 1.93 -2.11
N PHE A 131 14.41 0.89 -1.29
CA PHE A 131 15.54 0.27 -0.58
C PHE A 131 15.73 -1.22 -0.89
N ASP A 132 14.77 -1.86 -1.57
CA ASP A 132 14.76 -3.30 -1.86
C ASP A 132 15.00 -4.18 -0.61
N LEU A 133 14.45 -3.76 0.55
CA LEU A 133 14.65 -4.51 1.80
C LEU A 133 13.94 -5.87 1.77
N PRO A 134 14.55 -6.95 2.27
CA PRO A 134 13.94 -8.28 2.25
C PRO A 134 12.67 -8.37 3.14
N PRO A 135 11.79 -9.38 2.92
CA PRO A 135 10.53 -9.54 3.64
C PRO A 135 10.64 -9.48 5.17
N HIS A 136 11.73 -9.98 5.77
CA HIS A 136 11.92 -9.93 7.22
C HIS A 136 11.95 -8.48 7.76
N SER A 137 12.47 -7.54 6.98
CA SER A 137 12.63 -6.13 7.39
C SER A 137 11.30 -5.39 7.47
N VAL A 138 10.29 -5.86 6.73
CA VAL A 138 8.96 -5.25 6.67
C VAL A 138 7.89 -6.09 7.38
N ARG A 139 8.29 -7.18 8.06
CA ARG A 139 7.38 -8.16 8.69
C ARG A 139 6.32 -7.51 9.58
N GLN A 140 6.70 -6.55 10.42
CA GLN A 140 5.76 -5.90 11.33
C GLN A 140 4.59 -5.23 10.58
N TYR A 141 4.87 -4.59 9.46
CA TYR A 141 3.86 -3.93 8.63
C TYR A 141 3.03 -4.96 7.87
N VAL A 142 3.65 -6.05 7.40
CA VAL A 142 2.94 -7.17 6.76
C VAL A 142 1.89 -7.74 7.72
N SER A 143 2.29 -8.09 8.95
CA SER A 143 1.39 -8.63 9.95
C SER A 143 0.29 -7.64 10.31
N GLU A 144 0.62 -6.35 10.47
CA GLU A 144 -0.38 -5.32 10.75
C GLU A 144 -1.44 -5.23 9.63
N VAL A 145 -1.02 -5.12 8.37
CA VAL A 145 -1.96 -5.05 7.23
C VAL A 145 -2.90 -6.26 7.22
N LEU A 146 -2.35 -7.47 7.32
CA LEU A 146 -3.13 -8.70 7.25
C LEU A 146 -4.10 -8.86 8.43
N LEU A 147 -3.70 -8.42 9.63
CA LEU A 147 -4.58 -8.39 10.79
C LEU A 147 -5.72 -7.38 10.62
N ARG A 148 -5.45 -6.16 10.13
CA ARG A 148 -6.49 -5.15 9.87
C ARG A 148 -7.49 -5.60 8.81
N ILE A 149 -7.02 -6.25 7.75
CA ILE A 149 -7.89 -6.82 6.71
C ILE A 149 -8.74 -7.95 7.29
N SER A 150 -8.14 -8.84 8.09
CA SER A 150 -8.88 -9.93 8.73
C SER A 150 -9.96 -9.41 9.67
N ALA A 151 -9.65 -8.37 10.46
CA ALA A 151 -10.61 -7.71 11.34
C ALA A 151 -11.76 -7.06 10.55
N PHE A 152 -11.44 -6.30 9.49
CA PHE A 152 -12.44 -5.70 8.61
C PHE A 152 -13.40 -6.73 8.00
N HIS A 153 -12.86 -7.86 7.51
CA HIS A 153 -13.66 -8.94 6.93
C HIS A 153 -14.50 -9.68 7.96
N SER A 154 -14.07 -9.72 9.22
CA SER A 154 -14.82 -10.37 10.29
C SER A 154 -15.98 -9.49 10.78
N ALA A 155 -15.82 -8.17 10.68
CA ALA A 155 -16.79 -7.18 11.11
C ALA A 155 -17.72 -6.66 9.99
N SER A 156 -17.45 -6.99 8.71
CA SER A 156 -18.25 -6.50 7.58
C SER A 156 -18.32 -7.45 6.39
N HIS A 157 -19.34 -7.25 5.55
CA HIS A 157 -19.41 -7.79 4.18
C HIS A 157 -19.01 -6.73 3.13
N GLY A 158 -18.36 -5.64 3.57
CA GLY A 158 -17.94 -4.55 2.71
C GLY A 158 -16.80 -4.95 1.78
N ASN A 159 -16.59 -4.15 0.73
CA ASN A 159 -15.46 -4.32 -0.16
C ASN A 159 -14.25 -3.55 0.36
N LEU A 160 -13.18 -4.27 0.68
CA LEU A 160 -11.89 -3.70 0.99
C LEU A 160 -11.09 -3.49 -0.31
N SER A 161 -10.32 -2.40 -0.39
CA SER A 161 -9.38 -2.18 -1.50
C SER A 161 -8.35 -3.31 -1.57
N ILE A 162 -8.09 -3.80 -2.78
CA ILE A 162 -7.23 -4.95 -3.02
C ILE A 162 -5.75 -4.59 -2.79
N TRP A 163 -5.38 -3.34 -3.06
CA TRP A 163 -3.98 -2.90 -3.05
C TRP A 163 -3.23 -3.19 -1.74
N PRO A 164 -3.69 -2.74 -0.54
CA PRO A 164 -2.94 -2.98 0.69
C PRO A 164 -2.78 -4.47 0.99
N ALA A 165 -3.86 -5.24 0.78
CA ALA A 165 -3.87 -6.67 0.99
C ALA A 165 -2.91 -7.41 0.06
N PHE A 166 -2.88 -7.03 -1.21
CA PHE A 166 -1.93 -7.56 -2.19
C PHE A 166 -0.48 -7.28 -1.79
N ILE A 167 -0.15 -6.03 -1.44
CA ILE A 167 1.21 -5.62 -1.03
C ILE A 167 1.69 -6.41 0.18
N ALA A 168 0.83 -6.65 1.18
CA ALA A 168 1.22 -7.47 2.33
C ALA A 168 1.30 -8.96 1.98
N ALA A 169 0.39 -9.49 1.15
CA ALA A 169 0.36 -10.89 0.78
C ALA A 169 1.61 -11.32 0.01
N VAL A 170 2.10 -10.51 -0.94
CA VAL A 170 3.33 -10.83 -1.69
C VAL A 170 4.56 -10.88 -0.77
N GLU A 171 4.62 -10.03 0.26
CA GLU A 171 5.73 -9.99 1.22
C GLU A 171 5.55 -10.95 2.40
N ALA A 172 4.39 -11.61 2.54
CA ALA A 172 4.18 -12.61 3.59
C ALA A 172 5.13 -13.81 3.41
N TYR A 173 5.82 -14.17 4.50
CA TYR A 173 6.71 -15.33 4.52
C TYR A 173 6.55 -16.20 5.78
N THR A 174 6.05 -15.64 6.88
CA THR A 174 5.81 -16.41 8.10
C THR A 174 4.58 -17.30 7.95
N PRO A 175 4.53 -18.46 8.64
CA PRO A 175 3.35 -19.33 8.59
C PRO A 175 2.05 -18.61 8.94
N GLU A 176 2.09 -17.72 9.93
CA GLU A 176 0.94 -16.95 10.42
C GLU A 176 0.45 -15.95 9.37
N ASP A 177 1.35 -15.13 8.82
CA ASP A 177 1.01 -14.14 7.80
C ASP A 177 0.53 -14.82 6.52
N MET A 178 1.19 -15.91 6.11
CA MET A 178 0.77 -16.69 4.93
C MET A 178 -0.62 -17.31 5.13
N ALA A 179 -0.99 -17.73 6.34
CA ALA A 179 -2.33 -18.22 6.63
C ALA A 179 -3.39 -17.12 6.49
N LEU A 180 -3.13 -15.93 7.03
CA LEU A 180 -4.01 -14.76 6.86
C LEU A 180 -4.16 -14.36 5.39
N ALA A 181 -3.04 -14.28 4.66
CA ALA A 181 -3.01 -13.97 3.24
C ALA A 181 -3.79 -15.00 2.40
N ARG A 182 -3.66 -16.29 2.69
CA ARG A 182 -4.46 -17.34 2.04
C ARG A 182 -5.96 -17.20 2.36
N GLY A 183 -6.30 -16.84 3.60
CA GLY A 183 -7.68 -16.56 4.00
C GLY A 183 -8.28 -15.38 3.23
N TRP A 184 -7.50 -14.33 3.00
CA TRP A 184 -7.88 -13.21 2.14
C TRP A 184 -8.02 -13.65 0.66
N LEU A 185 -7.01 -14.30 0.08
CA LEU A 185 -7.02 -14.75 -1.32
C LEU A 185 -8.24 -15.63 -1.65
N ARG A 186 -8.60 -16.56 -0.75
CA ARG A 186 -9.79 -17.41 -0.91
C ARG A 186 -11.09 -16.60 -0.97
N ARG A 187 -11.23 -15.57 -0.14
CA ARG A 187 -12.42 -14.71 -0.09
C ARG A 187 -12.47 -13.77 -1.30
N THR A 188 -11.34 -13.20 -1.69
CA THR A 188 -11.25 -12.25 -2.80
C THR A 188 -11.52 -12.93 -4.15
N THR A 189 -11.09 -14.18 -4.34
CA THR A 189 -11.33 -14.95 -5.58
C THR A 189 -12.76 -15.45 -5.77
N MET A 190 -13.65 -15.31 -4.77
CA MET A 190 -15.05 -15.72 -4.90
C MET A 190 -15.92 -14.75 -5.72
N PHE A 191 -15.49 -13.49 -5.89
CA PHE A 191 -16.28 -12.46 -6.57
C PHE A 191 -15.41 -11.68 -7.57
N GLY A 192 -15.61 -11.87 -8.88
CA GLY A 192 -14.93 -11.14 -9.97
C GLY A 192 -14.08 -12.04 -10.86
N ILE A 193 -14.51 -12.21 -12.12
CA ILE A 193 -13.86 -13.07 -13.11
C ILE A 193 -12.64 -12.35 -13.68
N GLY A 194 -11.42 -12.86 -13.46
CA GLY A 194 -10.19 -12.38 -14.11
C GLY A 194 -9.14 -11.80 -13.16
N SER A 195 -9.25 -10.52 -12.80
CA SER A 195 -8.17 -9.78 -12.09
C SER A 195 -7.78 -10.41 -10.74
N ARG A 196 -8.77 -10.90 -9.99
CA ARG A 196 -8.55 -11.47 -8.65
C ARG A 196 -7.95 -12.88 -8.69
N LEU A 197 -8.16 -13.63 -9.78
CA LEU A 197 -7.48 -14.89 -10.01
C LEU A 197 -5.99 -14.66 -10.29
N TYR A 198 -5.66 -13.65 -11.10
CA TYR A 198 -4.27 -13.27 -11.36
C TYR A 198 -3.55 -12.80 -10.10
N VAL A 199 -4.23 -12.08 -9.20
CA VAL A 199 -3.68 -11.72 -7.88
C VAL A 199 -3.23 -12.96 -7.12
N ARG A 200 -4.07 -14.01 -7.07
CA ARG A 200 -3.72 -15.25 -6.39
C ARG A 200 -2.54 -15.95 -7.04
N ILE A 201 -2.56 -16.11 -8.36
CA ILE A 201 -1.46 -16.77 -9.09
C ILE A 201 -0.15 -16.04 -8.84
N LEU A 202 -0.15 -14.71 -8.92
CA LEU A 202 1.04 -13.90 -8.70
C LEU A 202 1.59 -14.05 -7.28
N VAL A 203 0.74 -13.97 -6.25
CA VAL A 203 1.16 -14.13 -4.86
C VAL A 203 1.73 -15.54 -4.61
N GLU A 204 1.05 -16.58 -5.09
CA GLU A 204 1.51 -17.97 -4.92
C GLU A 204 2.83 -18.22 -5.67
N GLU A 205 3.02 -17.62 -6.85
CA GLU A 205 4.27 -17.71 -7.61
C GLU A 205 5.42 -16.98 -6.91
N VAL A 206 5.18 -15.79 -6.32
CA VAL A 206 6.17 -15.10 -5.47
C VAL A 206 6.63 -16.02 -4.32
N TRP A 207 5.69 -16.65 -3.62
CA TRP A 207 6.01 -17.56 -2.52
C TRP A 207 6.80 -18.77 -2.98
N LYS A 208 6.38 -19.39 -4.09
CA LYS A 208 7.06 -20.55 -4.68
C LYS A 208 8.53 -20.23 -5.01
N ARG A 209 8.77 -19.14 -5.76
CA ARG A 209 10.15 -18.75 -6.12
C ARG A 209 11.00 -18.40 -4.90
N ARG A 210 10.38 -17.80 -3.88
CA ARG A 210 11.04 -17.51 -2.61
C ARG A 210 11.46 -18.80 -1.91
N ASP A 211 10.56 -19.78 -1.79
CA ASP A 211 10.84 -21.07 -1.16
C ASP A 211 11.90 -21.88 -1.93
N GLU A 212 11.84 -21.90 -3.26
CA GLU A 212 12.84 -22.54 -4.12
C GLU A 212 14.24 -21.91 -3.95
N THR A 213 14.30 -20.57 -3.91
CA THR A 213 15.55 -19.83 -3.73
C THR A 213 16.12 -20.04 -2.32
N ALA A 214 15.27 -19.97 -1.29
CA ALA A 214 15.65 -20.24 0.10
C ALA A 214 16.22 -21.66 0.26
N THR A 215 15.57 -22.66 -0.34
CA THR A 215 16.01 -24.06 -0.32
C THR A 215 17.36 -24.22 -1.03
N LYS A 216 17.52 -23.60 -2.21
CA LYS A 216 18.76 -23.67 -2.99
C LYS A 216 19.95 -23.01 -2.28
N LEU A 217 19.71 -21.91 -1.58
CA LEU A 217 20.75 -21.16 -0.86
C LEU A 217 20.96 -21.62 0.58
N GLY A 218 20.04 -22.40 1.15
CA GLY A 218 20.10 -22.83 2.54
C GLY A 218 19.92 -21.70 3.55
N ILE A 219 19.17 -20.64 3.19
CA ILE A 219 18.94 -19.46 4.05
C ILE A 219 17.45 -19.24 4.32
N ASP A 220 17.15 -18.47 5.36
CA ASP A 220 15.77 -18.15 5.72
C ASP A 220 15.05 -17.41 4.58
N LYS A 221 13.82 -17.85 4.25
CA LYS A 221 13.01 -17.27 3.16
C LYS A 221 12.66 -15.80 3.38
N GLY A 222 12.63 -15.33 4.63
CA GLY A 222 12.44 -13.91 4.96
C GLY A 222 13.60 -13.03 4.51
N LEU A 223 14.76 -13.61 4.20
CA LEU A 223 15.92 -12.91 3.64
C LEU A 223 15.92 -12.85 2.11
N ILE A 224 14.96 -13.50 1.44
CA ILE A 224 14.91 -13.59 -0.02
C ILE A 224 13.95 -12.52 -0.58
N PRO A 225 14.47 -11.41 -1.14
CA PRO A 225 13.64 -10.45 -1.86
C PRO A 225 13.20 -11.04 -3.20
N ILE A 226 11.92 -10.87 -3.54
CA ILE A 226 11.36 -11.20 -4.84
C ILE A 226 10.58 -9.97 -5.32
N ASP A 227 10.89 -9.46 -6.51
CA ASP A 227 10.11 -8.37 -7.12
C ASP A 227 8.92 -8.96 -7.89
N TRP A 228 7.73 -8.85 -7.31
CA TRP A 228 6.48 -9.32 -7.93
C TRP A 228 6.21 -8.66 -9.28
N ARG A 229 6.75 -7.48 -9.56
CA ARG A 229 6.57 -6.79 -10.86
C ARG A 229 7.30 -7.52 -11.99
N VAL A 230 8.43 -8.13 -11.67
CA VAL A 230 9.18 -8.95 -12.63
C VAL A 230 8.38 -10.20 -12.97
N ILE A 231 7.83 -10.87 -11.95
CA ILE A 231 6.98 -12.06 -12.13
C ILE A 231 5.71 -11.70 -12.93
N MET A 232 5.04 -10.60 -12.58
CA MET A 232 3.87 -10.11 -13.30
C MET A 232 4.15 -9.92 -14.80
N LYS A 233 5.31 -9.33 -15.14
CA LYS A 233 5.76 -9.16 -16.53
C LYS A 233 6.08 -10.49 -17.21
N GLU A 234 6.73 -11.42 -16.52
CA GLU A 234 7.08 -12.74 -17.06
C GLU A 234 5.86 -13.62 -17.33
N LEU A 235 4.81 -13.47 -16.51
CA LEU A 235 3.54 -14.20 -16.67
C LEU A 235 2.55 -13.51 -17.63
N ASP A 236 2.94 -12.39 -18.26
CA ASP A 236 2.09 -11.57 -19.13
C ASP A 236 0.75 -11.19 -18.46
N MET A 237 0.81 -10.83 -17.18
CA MET A 237 -0.36 -10.45 -16.39
C MET A 237 -0.50 -8.94 -16.27
N ASP A 238 -1.71 -8.44 -16.51
CA ASP A 238 -2.09 -7.06 -16.16
C ASP A 238 -3.09 -7.11 -15.00
N ILE A 239 -2.66 -6.64 -13.83
CA ILE A 239 -3.45 -6.63 -12.61
C ILE A 239 -3.73 -5.20 -12.20
N LEU A 240 -4.98 -4.79 -12.33
CA LEU A 240 -5.47 -3.54 -11.77
C LEU A 240 -5.73 -3.70 -10.27
N LEU A 241 -4.88 -3.06 -9.46
CA LEU A 241 -5.00 -3.00 -8.00
C LEU A 241 -5.74 -1.71 -7.61
N ILE A 242 -7.07 -1.79 -7.49
CA ILE A 242 -7.92 -0.71 -6.94
C ILE A 242 -8.26 -1.00 -5.48
#